data_AF-A0A4R1UMQ8-F1
#
_entry.id   AF-A0A4R1UMQ8-F1
#
_cell.length_a   1.000
_cell.length_b   1.000
_cell.length_c   1.000
_cell.angle_alpha   90.00
_cell.angle_beta   90.00
_cell.angle_gamma   90.00
#
_symmetry.space_group_name_H-M   'P 1'
#
loop_
_entity.id
_entity.type
_entity.pdbx_description
1 polymer ?
#
loop_
_entity_poly.entity_id
_entity_poly.type
_entity_poly.pdbx_seq_one_letter_code
_entity_poly.pdbx_strand_id
1 'polypeptide(L)'
;MPAPSARAIDVGMQTLSKGLDLASRLVSDLYEAINRPDLAGMIRGGEADDFPEIEVVAALLADQAARMARYEAALVQYADPGFWDEATPGGALANHDGGEMARNVLAGRPPFFHRD
;
A
#
# COMPACT_ATOMS: atom_id res chain seq x y z
N MET A 1 -24.47 9.36 12.32
CA MET A 1 -23.35 8.58 11.75
C MET A 1 -23.61 7.11 12.01
N PRO A 2 -23.66 6.23 11.00
CA PRO A 2 -23.76 4.79 11.25
C PRO A 2 -22.42 4.25 11.75
N ALA A 3 -22.45 3.36 12.75
CA ALA A 3 -21.26 2.66 13.23
C ALA A 3 -20.70 1.73 12.14
N PRO A 4 -19.37 1.58 12.02
CA PRO A 4 -18.78 0.66 11.06
C PRO A 4 -19.23 -0.79 11.32
N SER A 5 -19.57 -1.51 10.25
CA SER A 5 -19.95 -2.92 10.29
C SER A 5 -18.84 -3.78 10.91
N ALA A 6 -19.20 -4.75 11.76
CA ALA A 6 -18.26 -5.65 12.45
C ALA A 6 -17.27 -6.36 11.51
N ARG A 7 -17.67 -6.60 10.25
CA ARG A 7 -16.81 -7.21 9.22
C ARG A 7 -15.68 -6.28 8.74
N ALA A 8 -15.90 -4.97 8.73
CA ALA A 8 -14.87 -3.99 8.35
C ALA A 8 -13.81 -3.83 9.45
N ILE A 9 -14.20 -3.98 10.72
CA ILE A 9 -13.31 -3.90 11.89
C ILE A 9 -12.34 -5.09 11.89
N ASP A 10 -12.84 -6.31 11.67
CA ASP A 10 -12.04 -7.54 11.65
C ASP A 10 -10.97 -7.54 10.53
N VAL A 11 -11.34 -7.12 9.32
CA VAL A 11 -10.38 -7.00 8.20
C VAL A 11 -9.30 -5.95 8.48
N GLY A 12 -9.67 -4.81 9.09
CA GLY A 12 -8.71 -3.79 9.50
C GLY A 12 -7.70 -4.32 10.51
N MET A 13 -8.17 -5.04 11.53
CA MET A 13 -7.32 -5.67 12.55
C MET A 13 -6.37 -6.72 11.96
N GLN A 14 -6.84 -7.55 11.03
CA GLN A 14 -5.99 -8.56 10.38
C GLN A 14 -4.90 -7.95 9.50
N THR A 15 -5.19 -6.84 8.80
CA THR A 15 -4.17 -6.13 8.01
C THR A 15 -3.13 -5.44 8.89
N LEU A 16 -3.57 -4.83 10.00
CA LEU A 16 -2.68 -4.24 11.01
C LEU A 16 -1.76 -5.29 11.63
N SER A 17 -2.30 -6.44 12.05
CA SER A 17 -1.53 -7.56 12.61
C SER A 17 -0.48 -8.08 11.63
N LYS A 18 -0.85 -8.30 10.36
CA LYS A 18 0.12 -8.73 9.33
C LYS A 18 1.23 -7.70 9.07
N GLY A 19 0.90 -6.41 9.13
CA GLY A 19 1.86 -5.32 8.99
C GLY A 19 2.90 -5.31 10.12
N LEU A 20 2.44 -5.47 11.36
CA LEU A 20 3.30 -5.57 12.54
C LEU A 20 4.18 -6.82 12.51
N ASP A 21 3.66 -7.96 12.06
CA ASP A 21 4.45 -9.18 11.90
C ASP A 21 5.60 -8.99 10.89
N LEU A 22 5.31 -8.35 9.76
CA LEU A 22 6.33 -8.07 8.73
C LEU A 22 7.36 -7.06 9.23
N ALA A 23 6.92 -6.01 9.93
CA ALA A 23 7.80 -5.02 10.53
C ALA A 23 8.73 -5.66 11.57
N SER A 24 8.19 -6.50 12.45
CA SER A 24 8.95 -7.23 13.46
C SER A 24 10.04 -8.11 12.84
N ARG A 25 9.74 -8.79 11.74
CA ARG A 25 10.73 -9.59 10.99
C ARG A 25 11.82 -8.70 10.40
N LEU A 26 11.45 -7.60 9.73
CA LEU A 26 12.42 -6.69 9.12
C LEU A 26 13.36 -6.08 10.16
N VAL A 27 12.83 -5.64 11.31
CA VAL A 27 13.63 -5.09 12.40
C VAL A 27 14.51 -6.16 13.04
N SER A 28 14.01 -7.39 13.21
CA SER A 28 14.83 -8.51 13.69
C SER A 28 16.02 -8.78 12.76
N ASP A 29 15.78 -8.85 11.45
CA ASP A 29 16.82 -9.12 10.46
C ASP A 29 17.83 -7.96 10.37
N LEU A 30 17.37 -6.72 10.55
CA LEU A 30 18.25 -5.55 10.68
C LEU A 30 19.16 -5.68 11.90
N TYR A 31 18.61 -6.04 13.07
CA TYR A 31 19.42 -6.21 14.28
C TYR A 31 20.44 -7.34 14.15
N GLU A 32 20.10 -8.43 13.49
CA GLU A 32 21.10 -9.46 13.13
C GLU A 32 22.19 -8.90 12.23
N ALA A 33 21.83 -8.17 11.18
CA ALA A 33 22.79 -7.62 10.22
C ALA A 33 23.78 -6.62 10.85
N ILE A 34 23.35 -5.90 11.90
CA ILE A 34 24.22 -4.97 12.65
C ILE A 34 24.90 -5.60 13.88
N ASN A 35 24.97 -6.94 13.95
CA ASN A 35 25.58 -7.70 15.04
C ASN A 35 24.96 -7.42 16.43
N ARG A 36 23.63 -7.26 16.48
CA ARG A 36 22.82 -7.20 17.70
C ARG A 36 21.83 -8.38 17.78
N PRO A 37 22.33 -9.63 17.77
CA PRO A 37 21.46 -10.81 17.80
C PRO A 37 20.67 -10.95 19.12
N ASP A 38 21.12 -10.28 20.18
CA ASP A 38 20.40 -10.16 21.45
C ASP A 38 19.03 -9.49 21.26
N LEU A 39 19.01 -8.34 20.57
CA LEU A 39 17.78 -7.60 20.29
C LEU A 39 16.88 -8.33 19.29
N ALA A 40 17.47 -8.93 18.25
CA ALA A 40 16.73 -9.78 17.32
C ALA A 40 16.07 -10.97 18.04
N GLY A 41 16.76 -11.55 19.04
CA GLY A 41 16.24 -12.61 19.89
C GLY A 41 15.01 -12.18 20.71
N MET A 42 15.05 -10.99 21.31
CA MET A 42 13.93 -10.43 22.07
C MET A 42 12.67 -10.26 21.20
N ILE A 43 12.81 -9.65 20.02
CA ILE A 43 11.67 -9.44 19.10
C ILE A 43 11.06 -10.78 18.67
N ARG A 44 11.90 -11.75 18.28
CA ARG A 44 11.42 -13.10 17.89
C ARG A 44 10.85 -13.89 19.07
N GLY A 45 11.25 -13.56 20.28
CA GLY A 45 10.70 -14.09 21.53
C GLY A 45 9.33 -13.52 21.91
N GLY A 46 8.83 -12.52 21.18
CA GLY A 46 7.53 -11.89 21.42
C GLY A 46 7.59 -10.55 22.13
N GLU A 47 8.77 -9.98 22.35
CA GLU A 47 8.96 -8.68 23.02
C GLU A 47 8.97 -7.52 22.00
N ALA A 48 8.25 -7.67 20.88
CA ALA A 48 8.23 -6.69 19.79
C ALA A 48 7.68 -5.32 20.23
N ASP A 49 6.72 -5.29 21.15
CA ASP A 49 6.06 -4.04 21.58
C ASP A 49 7.01 -3.05 22.27
N ASP A 50 8.18 -3.49 22.74
CA ASP A 50 9.19 -2.63 23.37
C ASP A 50 10.10 -1.91 22.36
N PHE A 51 9.95 -2.18 21.07
CA PHE A 51 10.83 -1.66 20.01
C PHE A 51 10.10 -0.60 19.15
N PRO A 52 10.33 0.71 19.38
CA PRO A 52 9.68 1.77 18.60
C PRO A 52 10.02 1.70 17.11
N GLU A 53 11.14 1.09 16.73
CA GLU A 53 11.52 0.84 15.34
C GLU A 53 10.48 0.00 14.60
N ILE A 54 9.77 -0.91 15.28
CA ILE A 54 8.73 -1.76 14.67
C ILE A 54 7.55 -0.91 14.23
N GLU A 55 7.11 0.06 15.04
CA GLU A 55 6.04 0.99 14.67
C GLU A 55 6.45 1.86 13.47
N VAL A 56 7.68 2.36 13.48
CA VAL A 56 8.23 3.18 12.38
C VAL A 56 8.28 2.37 11.08
N VAL A 57 8.78 1.14 11.13
CA VAL A 57 8.84 0.25 9.97
C VAL A 57 7.44 -0.14 9.51
N ALA A 58 6.51 -0.42 10.42
CA ALA A 58 5.13 -0.73 10.07
C ALA A 58 4.47 0.45 9.33
N ALA A 59 4.67 1.69 9.79
CA ALA A 59 4.19 2.88 9.12
C ALA A 59 4.82 3.06 7.73
N LEU A 60 6.12 2.82 7.59
CA LEU A 60 6.81 2.89 6.29
C LEU A 60 6.30 1.83 5.31
N LEU A 61 6.11 0.60 5.77
CA LEU A 61 5.55 -0.49 4.95
C LEU A 61 4.12 -0.19 4.53
N ALA A 62 3.30 0.38 5.42
CA ALA A 62 1.94 0.80 5.11
C ALA A 62 1.90 1.91 4.04
N ASP A 63 2.76 2.93 4.16
CA ASP A 63 2.85 4.00 3.15
C ASP A 63 3.30 3.44 1.78
N GLN A 64 4.30 2.56 1.79
CA GLN A 64 4.78 1.93 0.56
C GLN A 64 3.71 1.03 -0.08
N ALA A 65 2.99 0.24 0.71
CA ALA A 65 1.87 -0.56 0.23
C ALA A 65 0.76 0.32 -0.37
N ALA A 66 0.42 1.42 0.30
CA ALA A 66 -0.56 2.38 -0.21
C ALA A 66 -0.10 3.04 -1.52
N ARG A 67 1.20 3.34 -1.65
CA ARG A 67 1.80 3.86 -2.87
C ARG A 67 1.72 2.84 -4.01
N MET A 68 2.10 1.59 -3.76
CA MET A 68 2.00 0.50 -4.74
C MET A 68 0.54 0.29 -5.18
N ALA A 69 -0.41 0.28 -4.25
CA ALA A 69 -1.83 0.13 -4.57
C ALA A 69 -2.34 1.25 -5.50
N ARG A 70 -1.91 2.50 -5.29
CA ARG A 70 -2.25 3.62 -6.21
C ARG A 70 -1.68 3.38 -7.61
N TYR A 71 -0.44 2.88 -7.70
CA TYR A 71 0.23 2.62 -8.97
C TYR A 71 -0.46 1.48 -9.73
N GLU A 72 -0.75 0.38 -9.04
CA GLU A 72 -1.47 -0.75 -9.58
C GLU A 72 -2.86 -0.35 -10.09
N ALA A 73 -3.59 0.47 -9.33
CA ALA A 73 -4.91 0.94 -9.74
C ALA A 73 -4.86 1.76 -11.04
N ALA A 74 -3.84 2.62 -11.23
CA ALA A 74 -3.65 3.32 -12.50
C ALA A 74 -3.23 2.38 -13.64
N LEU A 75 -2.35 1.42 -13.37
CA LEU A 75 -1.91 0.44 -14.37
C LEU A 75 -3.06 -0.44 -14.85
N VAL A 76 -3.99 -0.81 -13.97
CA VAL A 76 -5.20 -1.56 -14.35
C VAL A 76 -6.03 -0.78 -15.37
N GLN A 77 -6.17 0.54 -15.20
CA GLN A 77 -6.87 1.39 -16.18
C GLN A 77 -6.13 1.46 -17.51
N TYR A 78 -4.81 1.67 -17.48
CA TYR A 78 -4.00 1.68 -18.71
C TYR A 78 -3.94 0.32 -19.40
N ALA A 79 -4.18 -0.78 -18.68
CA ALA A 79 -4.24 -2.12 -19.24
C ALA A 79 -5.61 -2.46 -19.86
N ASP A 80 -6.67 -1.68 -19.61
CA ASP A 80 -7.98 -1.88 -20.25
C ASP A 80 -7.88 -1.52 -21.75
N PRO A 81 -8.10 -2.47 -22.69
CA PRO A 81 -8.08 -2.16 -24.12
C PRO A 81 -9.08 -1.07 -24.51
N GLY A 82 -10.21 -0.97 -23.80
CA GLY A 82 -11.22 0.06 -24.04
C GLY A 82 -10.73 1.48 -23.72
N PHE A 83 -9.69 1.62 -22.89
CA PHE A 83 -9.05 2.90 -22.62
C PHE A 83 -8.36 3.50 -23.86
N TRP A 84 -7.89 2.62 -24.76
CA TRP A 84 -7.19 2.97 -25.99
C TRP A 84 -8.08 2.89 -27.24
N ASP A 85 -9.36 2.59 -27.09
CA ASP A 85 -10.26 2.34 -28.21
C ASP A 85 -10.71 3.65 -28.89
N GLU A 86 -10.16 3.91 -30.07
CA GLU A 86 -10.51 5.05 -30.92
C GLU A 86 -11.90 4.95 -31.54
N ALA A 87 -12.55 3.78 -31.52
CA ALA A 87 -13.90 3.59 -32.03
C ALA A 87 -14.98 4.14 -31.11
N THR A 88 -14.62 4.58 -29.89
CA THR A 88 -15.56 5.17 -28.95
C THR A 88 -16.01 6.57 -29.39
N PRO A 89 -17.29 6.95 -29.16
CA PRO A 89 -17.75 8.31 -29.41
C PRO A 89 -16.92 9.32 -28.60
N GLY A 90 -16.17 10.18 -29.29
CA GLY A 90 -15.24 11.12 -28.66
C GLY A 90 -13.76 10.72 -28.76
N GLY A 91 -13.43 9.55 -29.32
CA GLY A 91 -12.06 9.05 -29.45
C GLY A 91 -11.53 8.40 -28.16
N ALA A 92 -10.34 7.82 -28.22
CA ALA A 92 -9.79 7.06 -27.10
C ALA A 92 -9.67 7.88 -25.80
N LEU A 93 -10.05 7.29 -24.66
CA LEU A 93 -9.91 7.90 -23.33
C LEU A 93 -8.46 8.32 -23.04
N ALA A 94 -7.49 7.56 -23.54
CA ALA A 94 -6.08 7.88 -23.44
C ALA A 94 -5.70 9.26 -24.02
N ASN A 95 -6.34 9.67 -25.12
CA ASN A 95 -6.09 10.96 -25.75
C ASN A 95 -6.59 12.12 -24.88
N HIS A 96 -7.67 11.89 -24.13
CA HIS A 96 -8.22 12.86 -23.18
C HIS A 96 -7.42 12.89 -21.86
N ASP A 97 -6.98 11.74 -21.35
CA ASP A 97 -6.15 11.67 -20.13
C ASP A 97 -4.80 12.36 -20.31
N GLY A 98 -4.13 12.15 -21.46
CA GLY A 98 -2.83 12.78 -21.72
C GLY A 98 -1.77 12.53 -20.63
N GLY A 99 -1.87 11.39 -19.94
CA GLY A 99 -0.99 11.01 -18.82
C GLY A 99 -1.29 11.74 -17.50
N GLU A 100 -2.43 12.41 -17.37
CA GLU A 100 -2.82 13.10 -16.15
C GLU A 100 -3.04 12.12 -14.98
N MET A 101 -3.64 10.95 -15.21
CA MET A 101 -3.76 9.89 -14.20
C MET A 101 -2.39 9.47 -13.67
N ALA A 102 -1.41 9.23 -14.55
CA ALA A 102 -0.05 8.89 -14.15
C ALA A 102 0.59 9.99 -13.30
N ARG A 103 0.50 11.26 -13.72
CA ARG A 103 1.03 12.40 -12.96
C ARG A 103 0.37 12.53 -11.59
N ASN A 104 -0.95 12.36 -11.51
CA ASN A 104 -1.72 12.46 -10.28
C ASN A 104 -1.29 11.40 -9.27
N VAL A 105 -1.14 10.16 -9.74
CA VAL A 105 -0.75 9.02 -8.91
C VAL A 105 0.71 9.11 -8.46
N LEU A 106 1.62 9.58 -9.32
CA LEU A 106 3.00 9.87 -8.94
C LEU A 106 3.11 10.99 -7.90
N ALA A 107 2.17 11.94 -7.90
CA ALA A 107 2.03 12.97 -6.88
C ALA A 107 1.36 12.47 -5.58
N GLY A 108 1.10 11.16 -5.45
CA GLY A 108 0.52 10.56 -4.26
C GLY A 108 -1.00 10.63 -4.16
N ARG A 109 -1.68 11.07 -5.21
CA ARG A 109 -3.15 11.19 -5.25
C ARG A 109 -3.79 9.93 -5.84
N PRO A 110 -5.07 9.64 -5.55
CA PRO A 110 -5.76 8.50 -6.17
C PRO A 110 -5.86 8.65 -7.70
N PRO A 111 -5.93 7.55 -8.46
CA PRO A 111 -6.35 7.63 -9.86
C PRO A 111 -7.78 8.15 -9.94
N PHE A 112 -8.08 8.96 -10.95
CA PHE A 112 -9.44 9.38 -11.25
C PHE A 112 -10.02 8.49 -12.35
N PHE A 113 -11.30 8.18 -12.23
CA PHE A 113 -12.01 7.32 -13.17
C PHE A 113 -12.76 8.20 -14.16
N HIS A 114 -12.48 8.04 -15.46
CA HIS A 114 -13.21 8.76 -16.52
C HIS A 114 -14.54 8.10 -16.88
N ARG A 115 -14.91 6.99 -16.23
CA ARG A 115 -16.23 6.39 -16.37
C ARG A 115 -17.16 6.98 -15.30
N ASP A 116 -17.80 8.09 -15.66
CA ASP A 116 -19.13 8.51 -15.20
C ASP A 116 -19.71 9.52 -16.20
#